data_AF-A0A960D1X8-F1
#
_entry.id   AF-A0A960D1X8-F1
#
_cell.length_a   1.000
_cell.length_b   1.000
_cell.length_c   1.000
_cell.angle_alpha   90.00
_cell.angle_beta   90.00
_cell.angle_gamma   90.00
#
_symmetry.space_group_name_H-M   'P 1'
#
loop_
_entity.id
_entity.type
_entity.pdbx_description
1 polymer ?
#
loop_
_entity_poly.entity_id
_entity_poly.type
_entity_poly.pdbx_seq_one_letter_code
_entity_poly.pdbx_strand_id
1 'polypeptide(L)'
;AVVRDFVGWLRWQNAGRAAVGLFQTGFYGLDLYSLHRSMQEVIAYLDDVDPKAADRARARYACFDHSRGDDGQAYGYAAAFGAGPTCERQAVEQLVELQRDAAKYLAGDGRLAEDELFYAQQNATTVRNAEAYYRSMFRGRVTSWNMRDKHMAQTLGALVAHLDAHGGPEPARIVVWAHNSHVGDARATEVAADGQLTIGQLAREHYGENCRLIGFSTHRGSVTAASDWGGIAERKVVRPALAGSIEELLHETGRSSFIVPMHDGSPAARALDVVRLGRAIGVIYRPETERQSHYFHVRPSDQFDAMIHIDETRALEPLEPTSVWIAGQNPETYPSGL
;
A
#
# COMPACT_ATOMS: atom_id res chain seq x y z
N ALA A 1 -10.50 -7.49 -12.88
CA ALA A 1 -9.48 -8.44 -13.35
C ALA A 1 -8.02 -7.94 -13.37
N VAL A 2 -7.72 -6.63 -13.36
CA VAL A 2 -6.36 -6.08 -13.61
C VAL A 2 -5.22 -6.72 -12.78
N VAL A 3 -5.37 -6.83 -11.45
CA VAL A 3 -4.32 -7.40 -10.59
C VAL A 3 -4.10 -8.88 -10.87
N ARG A 4 -5.19 -9.65 -11.05
CA ARG A 4 -5.10 -11.07 -11.43
C ARG A 4 -4.34 -11.24 -12.73
N ASP A 5 -4.67 -10.44 -13.74
CA ASP A 5 -4.05 -10.53 -15.06
C ASP A 5 -2.58 -10.10 -15.00
N PHE A 6 -2.25 -9.07 -14.20
CA PHE A 6 -0.87 -8.66 -13.93
C PHE A 6 -0.05 -9.77 -13.25
N VAL A 7 -0.58 -10.42 -12.20
CA VAL A 7 0.10 -11.52 -11.51
C VAL A 7 0.25 -12.74 -12.44
N GLY A 8 -0.76 -13.03 -13.26
CA GLY A 8 -0.68 -14.06 -14.29
C GLY A 8 0.43 -13.80 -15.31
N TRP A 9 0.50 -12.56 -15.81
CA TRP A 9 1.59 -12.10 -16.69
C TRP A 9 2.95 -12.18 -16.00
N LEU A 10 3.06 -11.73 -14.75
CA LEU A 10 4.30 -11.74 -13.98
C LEU A 10 4.83 -13.17 -13.77
N ARG A 11 3.93 -14.11 -13.45
CA ARG A 11 4.26 -15.53 -13.35
C ARG A 11 4.81 -16.08 -14.66
N TRP A 12 4.17 -15.74 -15.80
CA TRP A 12 4.66 -16.16 -17.11
C TRP A 12 6.05 -15.60 -17.43
N GLN A 13 6.26 -14.30 -17.18
CA GLN A 13 7.57 -13.65 -17.34
C GLN A 13 8.65 -14.30 -16.48
N ASN A 14 8.34 -14.54 -15.20
CA ASN A 14 9.29 -15.15 -14.26
C ASN A 14 9.64 -16.60 -14.63
N ALA A 15 8.72 -17.36 -15.23
CA ALA A 15 9.02 -18.69 -15.76
C ALA A 15 10.02 -18.61 -16.94
N GLY A 16 9.83 -17.65 -17.85
CA GLY A 16 10.77 -17.40 -18.95
C GLY A 16 12.16 -16.98 -18.47
N ARG A 17 12.23 -16.09 -17.47
CA ARG A 17 13.51 -15.63 -16.88
C ARG A 17 14.25 -16.74 -16.15
N ALA A 18 13.53 -17.56 -15.36
CA ALA A 18 14.11 -18.71 -14.68
C ALA A 18 14.69 -19.74 -15.66
N ALA A 19 14.02 -19.99 -16.78
CA ALA A 19 14.50 -20.93 -17.79
C ALA A 19 15.85 -20.55 -18.41
N VAL A 20 16.23 -19.27 -18.37
CA VAL A 20 17.52 -18.75 -18.86
C VAL A 20 18.47 -18.32 -17.73
N GLY A 21 18.17 -18.69 -16.48
CA GLY A 21 19.03 -18.39 -15.33
C GLY A 21 19.08 -16.91 -14.93
N LEU A 22 18.09 -16.10 -15.33
CA LEU A 22 17.99 -14.69 -14.96
C LEU A 22 17.17 -14.50 -13.68
N PHE A 23 17.51 -13.46 -12.91
CA PHE A 23 16.75 -13.05 -11.73
C PHE A 23 15.28 -12.80 -12.07
N GLN A 24 14.39 -13.28 -11.21
CA GLN A 24 12.95 -13.10 -11.30
C GLN A 24 12.53 -11.77 -10.66
N THR A 25 11.36 -11.28 -11.06
CA THR A 25 10.74 -10.11 -10.43
C THR A 25 9.89 -10.57 -9.25
N GLY A 26 10.17 -10.06 -8.05
CA GLY A 26 9.36 -10.31 -6.86
C GLY A 26 8.11 -9.43 -6.78
N PHE A 27 7.13 -9.86 -5.98
CA PHE A 27 5.90 -9.12 -5.71
C PHE A 27 5.67 -9.06 -4.20
N TYR A 28 5.80 -7.87 -3.62
CA TYR A 28 5.90 -7.68 -2.18
C TYR A 28 4.80 -6.74 -1.67
N GLY A 29 4.29 -7.02 -0.46
CA GLY A 29 3.38 -6.12 0.26
C GLY A 29 4.18 -5.13 1.11
N LEU A 30 3.70 -3.88 1.18
CA LEU A 30 4.34 -2.82 1.98
C LEU A 30 3.51 -2.39 3.20
N ASP A 31 2.23 -2.75 3.23
CA ASP A 31 1.24 -2.20 4.15
C ASP A 31 1.16 -2.99 5.47
N LEU A 32 0.50 -2.40 6.47
CA LEU A 32 0.49 -2.89 7.86
C LEU A 32 -0.84 -3.49 8.32
N TYR A 33 -1.85 -3.58 7.45
CA TYR A 33 -3.17 -4.09 7.84
C TYR A 33 -3.24 -5.61 8.06
N SER A 34 -2.19 -6.36 7.72
CA SER A 34 -2.15 -7.81 7.82
C SER A 34 -1.75 -8.34 9.20
N LEU A 35 -2.18 -7.69 10.31
CA LEU A 35 -1.72 -8.03 11.67
C LEU A 35 -1.80 -9.54 11.98
N HIS A 36 -2.99 -10.14 11.90
CA HIS A 36 -3.18 -11.55 12.23
C HIS A 36 -2.49 -12.49 11.26
N ARG A 37 -2.58 -12.21 9.95
CA ARG A 37 -1.84 -12.99 8.94
C ARG A 37 -0.34 -12.97 9.23
N SER A 38 0.25 -11.81 9.50
CA SER A 38 1.67 -11.66 9.82
C SER A 38 2.06 -12.42 11.09
N MET A 39 1.19 -12.50 12.09
CA MET A 39 1.42 -13.38 13.25
C MET A 39 1.50 -14.84 12.84
N GLN A 40 0.58 -15.31 11.98
CA GLN A 40 0.59 -16.68 11.48
C GLN A 40 1.81 -17.00 10.63
N GLU A 41 2.26 -16.09 9.77
CA GLU A 41 3.48 -16.29 8.96
C GLU A 41 4.73 -16.45 9.86
N VAL A 42 4.82 -15.69 10.96
CA VAL A 42 5.93 -15.84 11.93
C VAL A 42 5.85 -17.19 12.66
N ILE A 43 4.66 -17.62 13.08
CA ILE A 43 4.48 -18.91 13.76
C ILE A 43 4.83 -20.05 12.79
N ALA A 44 4.33 -20.00 11.56
CA ALA A 44 4.55 -21.04 10.55
C ALA A 44 6.03 -21.18 10.19
N TYR A 45 6.76 -20.07 10.06
CA TYR A 45 8.21 -20.09 9.88
C TYR A 45 8.91 -20.78 11.06
N LEU A 46 8.56 -20.40 12.29
CA LEU A 46 9.18 -20.98 13.48
C LEU A 46 8.80 -22.45 13.70
N ASP A 47 7.62 -22.90 13.26
CA ASP A 47 7.25 -24.31 13.33
C ASP A 47 8.21 -25.22 12.55
N ASP A 48 8.77 -24.70 11.46
CA ASP A 48 9.75 -25.43 10.65
C ASP A 48 11.16 -25.37 11.27
N VAL A 49 11.61 -24.16 11.66
CA VAL A 49 13.03 -23.95 12.02
C VAL A 49 13.33 -24.03 13.53
N ASP A 50 12.35 -23.74 14.40
CA ASP A 50 12.47 -23.85 15.87
C ASP A 50 11.10 -23.98 16.55
N PRO A 51 10.55 -25.21 16.65
CA PRO A 51 9.22 -25.44 17.23
C PRO A 51 9.05 -24.91 18.65
N LYS A 52 10.13 -24.85 19.44
CA LYS A 52 10.08 -24.30 20.81
C LYS A 52 9.93 -22.78 20.79
N ALA A 53 10.53 -22.11 19.81
CA ALA A 53 10.31 -20.68 19.58
C ALA A 53 8.89 -20.43 19.05
N ALA A 54 8.35 -21.33 18.21
CA ALA A 54 6.96 -21.24 17.74
C ALA A 54 5.95 -21.28 18.90
N ASP A 55 6.14 -22.16 19.89
CA ASP A 55 5.29 -22.22 21.09
C ASP A 55 5.32 -20.92 21.90
N ARG A 56 6.49 -20.29 22.02
CA ARG A 56 6.63 -18.97 22.67
C ARG A 56 5.94 -17.88 21.84
N ALA A 57 6.05 -17.92 20.52
CA ALA A 57 5.38 -16.98 19.63
C ALA A 57 3.86 -17.08 19.75
N ARG A 58 3.29 -18.29 19.78
CA ARG A 58 1.86 -18.52 20.04
C ARG A 58 1.43 -17.93 21.39
N ALA A 59 2.19 -18.20 22.45
CA ALA A 59 1.89 -17.69 23.78
C ALA A 59 1.91 -16.14 23.85
N ARG A 60 2.83 -15.51 23.10
CA ARG A 60 2.90 -14.03 23.00
C ARG A 60 1.74 -13.47 22.20
N TYR A 61 1.45 -14.04 21.03
CA TYR A 61 0.41 -13.56 20.13
C TYR A 61 -1.01 -13.86 20.61
N ALA A 62 -1.20 -14.81 21.53
CA ALA A 62 -2.48 -15.05 22.19
C ALA A 62 -3.05 -13.80 22.92
N CYS A 63 -2.22 -12.78 23.19
CA CYS A 63 -2.69 -11.48 23.69
C CYS A 63 -3.70 -10.81 22.74
N PHE A 64 -3.58 -11.01 21.42
CA PHE A 64 -4.45 -10.40 20.42
C PHE A 64 -5.82 -11.11 20.29
N ASP A 65 -5.92 -12.38 20.72
CA ASP A 65 -7.11 -13.24 20.61
C ASP A 65 -8.32 -12.75 21.43
N HIS A 66 -8.11 -11.77 22.33
CA HIS A 66 -9.19 -11.17 23.10
C HIS A 66 -10.10 -10.25 22.27
N SER A 67 -9.73 -9.95 21.02
CA SER A 67 -10.52 -9.14 20.10
C SER A 67 -11.33 -10.06 19.18
N ARG A 68 -12.65 -9.88 19.12
CA ARG A 68 -13.51 -10.72 18.27
C ARG A 68 -13.23 -10.44 16.78
N GLY A 69 -12.82 -11.49 16.06
CA GLY A 69 -12.64 -11.50 14.61
C GLY A 69 -11.18 -11.32 14.20
N ASP A 70 -10.83 -11.80 13.00
CA ASP A 70 -9.51 -11.70 12.36
C ASP A 70 -9.13 -10.24 11.95
N ASP A 71 -9.77 -9.25 12.59
CA ASP A 71 -9.73 -7.85 12.19
C ASP A 71 -8.91 -7.03 13.19
N GLY A 72 -7.76 -6.53 12.73
CA GLY A 72 -6.93 -5.61 13.52
C GLY A 72 -7.67 -4.32 13.91
N GLN A 73 -8.73 -3.94 13.19
CA GLN A 73 -9.57 -2.79 13.58
C GLN A 73 -10.42 -3.07 14.81
N ALA A 74 -10.88 -4.31 15.00
CA ALA A 74 -11.59 -4.70 16.22
C ALA A 74 -10.66 -4.59 17.44
N TYR A 75 -9.40 -5.01 17.29
CA TYR A 75 -8.35 -4.79 18.29
C TYR A 75 -8.13 -3.29 18.56
N GLY A 76 -7.93 -2.49 17.50
CA GLY A 76 -7.74 -1.05 17.63
C GLY A 76 -8.89 -0.34 18.33
N TYR A 77 -10.13 -0.72 17.99
CA TYR A 77 -11.33 -0.17 18.59
C TYR A 77 -11.40 -0.49 20.08
N ALA A 78 -11.18 -1.75 20.48
CA ALA A 78 -11.12 -2.12 21.89
C ALA A 78 -10.04 -1.34 22.66
N ALA A 79 -8.82 -1.27 22.10
CA ALA A 79 -7.70 -0.58 22.71
C ALA A 79 -7.92 0.94 22.85
N ALA A 80 -8.64 1.56 21.92
CA ALA A 80 -8.97 2.99 21.95
C ALA A 80 -9.85 3.38 23.14
N PHE A 81 -10.79 2.49 23.51
CA PHE A 81 -11.71 2.70 24.63
C PHE A 81 -11.19 2.12 25.95
N GLY A 82 -9.88 1.83 26.02
CA GLY A 82 -9.22 1.36 27.24
C GLY A 82 -9.54 -0.10 27.60
N ALA A 83 -10.06 -0.88 26.65
CA ALA A 83 -10.31 -2.30 26.86
C ALA A 83 -9.07 -3.13 26.51
N GLY A 84 -8.74 -4.08 27.38
CA GLY A 84 -7.68 -5.08 27.18
C GLY A 84 -6.25 -4.61 27.53
N PRO A 85 -5.32 -5.54 27.79
CA PRO A 85 -3.91 -5.23 27.95
C PRO A 85 -3.29 -4.77 26.62
N THR A 86 -2.25 -3.92 26.68
CA THR A 86 -1.42 -3.64 25.51
C THR A 86 -0.63 -4.89 25.13
N CYS A 87 -0.66 -5.26 23.85
CA CYS A 87 0.13 -6.38 23.33
C CYS A 87 1.51 -5.94 22.81
N GLU A 88 1.81 -4.64 22.92
CA GLU A 88 3.09 -4.01 22.58
C GLU A 88 4.30 -4.81 23.09
N ARG A 89 4.31 -5.15 24.38
CA ARG A 89 5.44 -5.88 24.99
C ARG A 89 5.63 -7.25 24.32
N GLN A 90 4.55 -7.99 24.08
CA GLN A 90 4.58 -9.30 23.46
C GLN A 90 5.07 -9.23 22.01
N ALA A 91 4.61 -8.24 21.24
CA ALA A 91 5.04 -8.02 19.87
C ALA A 91 6.53 -7.62 19.79
N VAL A 92 6.99 -6.75 20.68
CA VAL A 92 8.41 -6.35 20.76
C VAL A 92 9.29 -7.52 21.19
N GLU A 93 8.91 -8.27 22.22
CA GLU A 93 9.66 -9.44 22.67
C GLU A 93 9.79 -10.49 21.57
N GLN A 94 8.73 -10.72 20.79
CA GLN A 94 8.77 -11.65 19.67
C GLN A 94 9.74 -11.20 18.57
N LEU A 95 9.71 -9.91 18.20
CA LEU A 95 10.62 -9.37 17.20
C LEU A 95 12.09 -9.44 17.68
N VAL A 96 12.35 -9.07 18.93
CA VAL A 96 13.71 -9.08 19.51
C VAL A 96 14.28 -10.50 19.56
N GLU A 97 13.46 -11.50 19.91
CA GLU A 97 13.90 -12.89 19.90
C GLU A 97 14.25 -13.37 18.50
N LEU A 98 13.38 -13.11 17.50
CA LEU A 98 13.63 -13.50 16.12
C LEU A 98 14.90 -12.84 15.54
N GLN A 99 15.18 -11.59 15.91
CA GLN A 99 16.42 -10.89 15.54
C GLN A 99 17.65 -11.47 16.25
N ARG A 100 17.54 -11.81 17.53
CA ARG A 100 18.64 -12.40 18.31
C ARG A 100 19.06 -13.77 17.77
N ASP A 101 18.08 -14.57 17.38
CA ASP A 101 18.30 -15.93 16.89
C ASP A 101 18.53 -16.00 15.37
N ALA A 102 18.59 -14.85 14.68
CA ALA A 102 18.78 -14.77 13.23
C ALA A 102 19.98 -15.58 12.73
N ALA A 103 21.14 -15.43 13.38
CA ALA A 103 22.36 -16.15 13.01
C ALA A 103 22.23 -17.68 13.18
N LYS A 104 21.40 -18.14 14.13
CA LYS A 104 21.10 -19.55 14.35
C LYS A 104 20.26 -20.10 13.19
N TYR A 105 19.27 -19.34 12.72
CA TYR A 105 18.39 -19.78 11.64
C TYR A 105 19.04 -19.76 10.26
N LEU A 106 20.10 -18.98 10.07
CA LEU A 106 20.87 -18.96 8.82
C LEU A 106 21.86 -20.12 8.65
N ALA A 107 22.05 -20.97 9.67
CA ALA A 107 23.14 -21.93 9.73
C ALA A 107 23.00 -23.18 8.83
N GLY A 108 22.01 -23.25 7.93
CA GLY A 108 21.66 -24.48 7.19
C GLY A 108 21.56 -24.34 5.66
N ASP A 109 20.79 -23.37 5.14
CA ASP A 109 20.24 -23.48 3.77
C ASP A 109 20.52 -22.28 2.84
N GLY A 110 21.59 -21.52 3.13
CA GLY A 110 22.06 -20.45 2.25
C GLY A 110 20.99 -19.41 1.92
N ARG A 111 20.84 -19.06 0.63
CA ARG A 111 19.97 -17.96 0.17
C ARG A 111 18.48 -18.14 0.48
N LEU A 112 17.98 -19.38 0.47
CA LEU A 112 16.56 -19.64 0.76
C LEU A 112 16.23 -19.38 2.23
N ALA A 113 17.09 -19.84 3.15
CA ALA A 113 16.95 -19.55 4.57
C ALA A 113 17.03 -18.04 4.86
N GLU A 114 17.85 -17.30 4.11
CA GLU A 114 17.93 -15.84 4.25
C GLU A 114 16.66 -15.13 3.78
N ASP A 115 16.10 -15.52 2.63
CA ASP A 115 14.82 -15.03 2.12
C ASP A 115 13.67 -15.32 3.10
N GLU A 116 13.60 -16.55 3.64
CA GLU A 116 12.56 -16.97 4.60
C GLU A 116 12.68 -16.25 5.95
N LEU A 117 13.91 -16.12 6.48
CA LEU A 117 14.16 -15.37 7.70
C LEU A 117 13.81 -13.89 7.53
N PHE A 118 14.20 -13.28 6.41
CA PHE A 118 13.84 -11.90 6.10
C PHE A 118 12.32 -11.73 6.09
N TYR A 119 11.60 -12.64 5.43
CA TYR A 119 10.14 -12.62 5.38
C TYR A 119 9.50 -12.76 6.76
N ALA A 120 10.00 -13.64 7.62
CA ALA A 120 9.54 -13.78 9.00
C ALA A 120 9.81 -12.51 9.83
N GLN A 121 10.99 -11.89 9.68
CA GLN A 121 11.36 -10.66 10.37
C GLN A 121 10.54 -9.45 9.93
N GLN A 122 10.22 -9.34 8.64
CA GLN A 122 9.32 -8.30 8.14
C GLN A 122 7.91 -8.50 8.70
N ASN A 123 7.41 -9.73 8.74
CA ASN A 123 6.11 -10.01 9.36
C ASN A 123 6.09 -9.68 10.86
N ALA A 124 7.13 -10.04 11.62
CA ALA A 124 7.23 -9.65 13.03
C ALA A 124 7.30 -8.12 13.23
N THR A 125 7.96 -7.41 12.31
CA THR A 125 7.99 -5.93 12.28
C THR A 125 6.60 -5.36 11.98
N THR A 126 5.85 -5.96 11.05
CA THR A 126 4.46 -5.62 10.77
C THR A 126 3.59 -5.80 12.00
N VAL A 127 3.70 -6.91 12.73
CA VAL A 127 2.91 -7.13 13.96
C VAL A 127 3.17 -6.03 14.99
N ARG A 128 4.44 -5.70 15.26
CA ARG A 128 4.82 -4.61 16.17
C ARG A 128 4.24 -3.25 15.71
N ASN A 129 4.42 -2.91 14.44
CA ASN A 129 3.97 -1.62 13.91
C ASN A 129 2.44 -1.53 13.85
N ALA A 130 1.77 -2.64 13.54
CA ALA A 130 0.31 -2.74 13.48
C ALA A 130 -0.33 -2.59 14.87
N GLU A 131 0.27 -3.17 15.92
CA GLU A 131 -0.19 -2.96 17.31
C GLU A 131 -0.24 -1.46 17.67
N ALA A 132 0.87 -0.76 17.44
CA ALA A 132 0.97 0.68 17.70
C ALA A 132 0.01 1.49 16.83
N TYR A 133 -0.09 1.14 15.55
CA TYR A 133 -1.00 1.78 14.60
C TYR A 133 -2.46 1.65 15.06
N TYR A 134 -2.95 0.43 15.29
CA TYR A 134 -4.37 0.20 15.61
C TYR A 134 -4.77 0.86 16.92
N ARG A 135 -3.87 0.90 17.91
CA ARG A 135 -4.09 1.62 19.16
C ARG A 135 -4.12 3.14 18.99
N SER A 136 -3.38 3.68 18.03
CA SER A 136 -3.36 5.11 17.70
C SER A 136 -4.50 5.55 16.78
N MET A 137 -5.11 4.61 16.05
CA MET A 137 -6.09 4.86 14.98
C MET A 137 -7.25 5.75 15.42
N PHE A 138 -7.65 5.66 16.70
CA PHE A 138 -8.75 6.40 17.30
C PHE A 138 -8.32 7.62 18.13
N ARG A 139 -7.01 7.89 18.24
CA ARG A 139 -6.44 9.01 19.03
C ARG A 139 -6.06 10.22 18.18
N GLY A 140 -5.78 10.04 16.87
CA GLY A 140 -5.48 11.16 15.98
C GLY A 140 -5.16 10.73 14.54
N ARG A 141 -5.81 11.38 13.55
CA ARG A 141 -5.72 11.05 12.12
C ARG A 141 -4.31 11.17 11.55
N VAL A 142 -3.58 12.25 11.88
CA VAL A 142 -2.22 12.49 11.37
C VAL A 142 -1.23 11.47 11.94
N THR A 143 -1.38 11.13 13.23
CA THR A 143 -0.49 10.19 13.91
C THR A 143 -0.57 8.80 13.28
N SER A 144 -1.77 8.27 13.07
CA SER A 144 -1.96 6.94 12.46
C SER A 144 -1.56 6.93 10.98
N TRP A 145 -1.83 8.01 10.24
CA TRP A 145 -1.35 8.19 8.87
C TRP A 145 0.18 8.10 8.79
N ASN A 146 0.87 8.91 9.59
CA ASN A 146 2.33 8.95 9.61
C ASN A 146 2.95 7.62 10.07
N MET A 147 2.33 6.91 11.01
CA MET A 147 2.76 5.56 11.38
C MET A 147 2.71 4.60 10.20
N ARG A 148 1.67 4.71 9.36
CA ARG A 148 1.50 3.86 8.19
C ARG A 148 2.53 4.14 7.11
N ASP A 149 2.69 5.40 6.71
CA ASP A 149 3.68 5.75 5.68
C ASP A 149 5.13 5.52 6.16
N LYS A 150 5.43 5.71 7.45
CA LYS A 150 6.73 5.33 8.03
C LYS A 150 6.96 3.82 8.00
N HIS A 151 5.94 3.01 8.31
CA HIS A 151 6.04 1.56 8.18
C HIS A 151 6.34 1.18 6.73
N MET A 152 5.58 1.69 5.75
CA MET A 152 5.80 1.36 4.34
C MET A 152 7.21 1.79 3.87
N ALA A 153 7.71 2.94 4.32
CA ALA A 153 9.07 3.39 4.02
C ALA A 153 10.15 2.51 4.67
N GLN A 154 9.94 2.05 5.91
CA GLN A 154 10.83 1.09 6.59
C GLN A 154 10.89 -0.23 5.84
N THR A 155 9.72 -0.78 5.45
CA THR A 155 9.63 -2.02 4.68
C THR A 155 10.29 -1.88 3.30
N LEU A 156 10.11 -0.73 2.63
CA LEU A 156 10.81 -0.44 1.38
C LEU A 156 12.34 -0.43 1.55
N GLY A 157 12.86 0.25 2.57
CA GLY A 157 14.30 0.29 2.85
C GLY A 157 14.87 -1.09 3.19
N ALA A 158 14.15 -1.87 4.00
CA ALA A 158 14.54 -3.23 4.33
C ALA A 158 14.55 -4.14 3.09
N LEU A 159 13.57 -3.99 2.20
CA LEU A 159 13.51 -4.75 0.95
C LEU A 159 14.63 -4.36 -0.03
N VAL A 160 14.96 -3.08 -0.17
CA VAL A 160 16.10 -2.64 -0.98
C VAL A 160 17.39 -3.25 -0.44
N ALA A 161 17.64 -3.14 0.87
CA ALA A 161 18.85 -3.70 1.48
C ALA A 161 18.94 -5.23 1.29
N HIS A 162 17.81 -5.93 1.45
CA HIS A 162 17.73 -7.37 1.23
C HIS A 162 18.02 -7.72 -0.23
N LEU A 163 17.38 -7.04 -1.19
CA LEU A 163 17.58 -7.32 -2.61
C LEU A 163 18.98 -6.94 -3.09
N ASP A 164 19.58 -5.88 -2.57
CA ASP A 164 20.95 -5.46 -2.90
C ASP A 164 21.99 -6.46 -2.37
N ALA A 165 21.76 -7.07 -1.20
CA ALA A 165 22.64 -8.11 -0.67
C ALA A 165 22.66 -9.39 -1.53
N HIS A 166 21.58 -9.63 -2.28
CA HIS A 166 21.37 -10.86 -3.06
C HIS A 166 21.35 -10.66 -4.58
N GLY A 167 21.42 -9.40 -5.02
CA GLY A 167 21.27 -9.00 -6.41
C GLY A 167 22.50 -9.31 -7.26
N GLY A 168 22.36 -9.04 -8.56
CA GLY A 168 23.51 -8.97 -9.47
C GLY A 168 24.38 -7.74 -9.18
N PRO A 169 25.36 -7.43 -10.05
CA PRO A 169 26.23 -6.26 -9.86
C PRO A 169 25.49 -4.92 -9.93
N GLU A 170 24.23 -4.90 -10.38
CA GLU A 170 23.41 -3.69 -10.38
C GLU A 170 22.50 -3.62 -9.15
N PRO A 171 22.29 -2.42 -8.58
CA PRO A 171 21.33 -2.20 -7.50
C PRO A 171 19.91 -2.65 -7.87
N ALA A 172 19.17 -3.10 -6.87
CA ALA A 172 17.78 -3.47 -7.00
C ALA A 172 16.94 -2.28 -7.48
N ARG A 173 16.05 -2.54 -8.45
CA ARG A 173 15.09 -1.55 -8.94
C ARG A 173 13.70 -1.96 -8.46
N ILE A 174 13.02 -1.05 -7.76
CA ILE A 174 11.71 -1.29 -7.17
C ILE A 174 10.69 -0.32 -7.75
N VAL A 175 9.50 -0.84 -8.09
CA VAL A 175 8.33 -0.03 -8.42
C VAL A 175 7.38 -0.08 -7.23
N VAL A 176 7.18 1.06 -6.59
CA VAL A 176 6.18 1.21 -5.52
C VAL A 176 4.84 1.55 -6.15
N TRP A 177 3.93 0.58 -6.20
CA TRP A 177 2.55 0.80 -6.65
C TRP A 177 1.67 1.11 -5.44
N ALA A 178 1.40 2.40 -5.22
CA ALA A 178 0.45 2.86 -4.22
C ALA A 178 -0.33 4.08 -4.71
N HIS A 179 -1.36 4.47 -3.96
CA HIS A 179 -2.22 5.62 -4.30
C HIS A 179 -1.42 6.94 -4.28
N ASN A 180 -1.81 7.94 -5.09
CA ASN A 180 -1.16 9.25 -5.17
C ASN A 180 -0.92 9.92 -3.81
N SER A 181 -1.85 9.73 -2.86
CA SER A 181 -1.73 10.27 -1.49
C SER A 181 -0.56 9.67 -0.70
N HIS A 182 -0.02 8.53 -1.13
CA HIS A 182 1.15 7.88 -0.53
C HIS A 182 2.40 8.11 -1.38
N VAL A 183 2.31 8.03 -2.71
CA VAL A 183 3.50 8.12 -3.58
C VAL A 183 3.92 9.55 -3.92
N GLY A 184 3.07 10.56 -3.75
CA GLY A 184 3.45 11.97 -3.96
C GLY A 184 4.26 12.53 -2.81
N ASP A 185 5.08 13.56 -3.05
CA ASP A 185 5.80 14.28 -1.99
C ASP A 185 4.81 15.12 -1.16
N ALA A 186 4.62 14.77 0.12
CA ALA A 186 3.67 15.44 1.01
C ALA A 186 3.95 16.94 1.14
N ARG A 187 5.23 17.35 1.09
CA ARG A 187 5.67 18.75 1.29
C ARG A 187 5.07 19.70 0.25
N ALA A 188 4.68 19.16 -0.90
CA ALA A 188 4.05 19.89 -2.00
C ALA A 188 2.51 19.98 -1.89
N THR A 189 1.93 19.60 -0.76
CA THR A 189 0.47 19.50 -0.55
C THR A 189 0.05 20.26 0.70
N GLU A 190 -1.22 20.67 0.79
CA GLU A 190 -1.73 21.35 1.99
C GLU A 190 -1.68 20.48 3.26
N VAL A 191 -1.70 19.14 3.12
CA VAL A 191 -1.64 18.23 4.27
C VAL A 191 -0.27 18.21 4.97
N ALA A 192 0.77 18.76 4.35
CA ALA A 192 2.04 19.00 5.03
C ALA A 192 1.91 19.98 6.20
N ALA A 193 1.00 20.96 6.11
CA ALA A 193 0.74 21.89 7.21
C ALA A 193 0.19 21.19 8.46
N ASP A 194 -0.53 20.07 8.27
CA ASP A 194 -1.01 19.20 9.34
C ASP A 194 0.08 18.24 9.86
N GLY A 195 1.27 18.25 9.26
CA GLY A 195 2.38 17.36 9.59
C GLY A 195 2.25 15.96 8.99
N GLN A 196 1.41 15.75 7.97
CA GLN A 196 1.32 14.46 7.30
C GLN A 196 2.57 14.15 6.47
N LEU A 197 3.00 12.90 6.50
CA LEU A 197 4.11 12.34 5.74
C LEU A 197 3.58 11.37 4.69
N THR A 198 4.37 11.15 3.65
CA THR A 198 4.08 10.17 2.60
C THR A 198 5.30 9.31 2.33
N ILE A 199 5.10 8.06 1.87
CA ILE A 199 6.23 7.23 1.41
C ILE A 199 6.99 7.91 0.27
N GLY A 200 6.31 8.66 -0.60
CA GLY A 200 6.94 9.44 -1.66
C GLY A 200 7.94 10.46 -1.13
N GLN A 201 7.54 11.23 -0.11
CA GLN A 201 8.44 12.17 0.57
C GLN A 201 9.62 11.43 1.20
N LEU A 202 9.36 10.40 2.02
CA LEU A 202 10.40 9.66 2.74
C LEU A 202 11.39 8.99 1.78
N ALA A 203 10.89 8.42 0.67
CA ALA A 203 11.72 7.82 -0.36
C ALA A 203 12.57 8.89 -1.08
N ARG A 204 12.01 10.06 -1.39
CA ARG A 204 12.77 11.16 -2.02
C ARG A 204 13.84 11.72 -1.09
N GLU A 205 13.54 11.87 0.20
CA GLU A 205 14.52 12.31 1.21
C GLU A 205 15.67 11.31 1.39
N HIS A 206 15.37 10.01 1.27
CA HIS A 206 16.38 8.96 1.46
C HIS A 206 17.19 8.63 0.20
N TYR A 207 16.53 8.51 -0.96
CA TYR A 207 17.16 8.05 -2.21
C TYR A 207 17.51 9.19 -3.18
N GLY A 208 17.05 10.42 -2.92
CA GLY A 208 17.35 11.60 -3.74
C GLY A 208 17.02 11.38 -5.22
N GLU A 209 18.00 11.61 -6.09
CA GLU A 209 17.87 11.47 -7.55
C GLU A 209 17.62 10.05 -8.06
N ASN A 210 17.80 9.03 -7.20
CA ASN A 210 17.47 7.65 -7.54
C ASN A 210 15.98 7.34 -7.34
N CYS A 211 15.19 8.31 -6.86
CA CYS A 211 13.74 8.20 -6.71
C CYS A 211 13.02 8.97 -7.83
N ARG A 212 11.99 8.34 -8.40
CA ARG A 212 11.05 9.02 -9.31
C ARG A 212 9.62 8.80 -8.84
N LEU A 213 8.90 9.91 -8.61
CA LEU A 213 7.51 9.94 -8.16
C LEU A 213 6.60 10.20 -9.37
N ILE A 214 5.68 9.28 -9.65
CA ILE A 214 4.79 9.37 -10.82
C ILE A 214 3.34 9.37 -10.33
N GLY A 215 2.62 10.46 -10.63
CA GLY A 215 1.22 10.63 -10.26
C GLY A 215 0.26 10.24 -11.38
N PHE A 216 -0.98 9.91 -11.02
CA PHE A 216 -2.07 9.69 -11.97
C PHE A 216 -3.18 10.74 -11.81
N SER A 217 -3.85 11.13 -12.90
CA SER A 217 -5.03 12.00 -12.84
C SER A 217 -6.15 11.51 -13.77
N THR A 218 -7.40 11.78 -13.39
CA THR A 218 -8.59 11.45 -14.19
C THR A 218 -9.66 12.52 -14.05
N HIS A 219 -10.28 12.89 -15.17
CA HIS A 219 -11.31 13.91 -15.20
C HIS A 219 -12.69 13.33 -14.83
N ARG A 220 -13.07 12.18 -15.40
CA ARG A 220 -14.39 11.56 -15.20
C ARG A 220 -14.37 10.04 -15.38
N GLY A 221 -15.53 9.42 -15.25
CA GLY A 221 -15.74 8.01 -15.60
C GLY A 221 -16.34 7.23 -14.45
N SER A 222 -15.76 6.07 -14.12
CA SER A 222 -16.19 5.26 -12.97
C SER A 222 -15.01 4.64 -12.23
N VAL A 223 -15.24 4.34 -10.95
CA VAL A 223 -14.31 3.70 -10.02
C VAL A 223 -15.04 2.60 -9.24
N THR A 224 -14.28 1.68 -8.66
CA THR A 224 -14.80 0.77 -7.63
C THR A 224 -14.34 1.24 -6.27
N ALA A 225 -15.29 1.63 -5.43
CA ALA A 225 -15.03 2.20 -4.11
C ALA A 225 -16.26 1.99 -3.21
N ALA A 226 -16.03 1.97 -1.90
CA ALA A 226 -17.08 1.92 -0.90
C ALA A 226 -17.57 3.33 -0.52
N SER A 227 -18.75 3.41 0.09
CA SER A 227 -19.24 4.63 0.74
C SER A 227 -18.56 4.90 2.09
N ASP A 228 -18.22 3.82 2.80
CA ASP A 228 -17.71 3.83 4.17
C ASP A 228 -16.57 2.82 4.31
N TRP A 229 -15.72 3.03 5.31
CA TRP A 229 -14.65 2.07 5.59
C TRP A 229 -15.24 0.72 6.00
N GLY A 230 -14.70 -0.37 5.46
CA GLY A 230 -15.26 -1.72 5.64
C GLY A 230 -16.60 -1.96 4.93
N GLY A 231 -17.11 -0.97 4.20
CA GLY A 231 -18.32 -1.10 3.40
C GLY A 231 -18.11 -1.94 2.15
N ILE A 232 -19.23 -2.30 1.52
CA ILE A 232 -19.22 -3.05 0.26
C ILE A 232 -18.60 -2.22 -0.88
N ALA A 233 -17.86 -2.89 -1.77
CA ALA A 233 -17.31 -2.25 -2.96
C ALA A 233 -18.42 -2.04 -4.01
N GLU A 234 -18.60 -0.78 -4.43
CA GLU A 234 -19.64 -0.39 -5.38
C GLU A 234 -19.00 0.16 -6.66
N ARG A 235 -19.68 0.01 -7.80
CA ARG A 235 -19.33 0.78 -9.00
C ARG A 235 -19.88 2.19 -8.88
N LYS A 236 -19.01 3.18 -8.75
CA LYS A 236 -19.39 4.60 -8.56
C LYS A 236 -18.98 5.45 -9.76
N VAL A 237 -19.84 6.41 -10.10
CA VAL A 237 -19.58 7.39 -11.16
C VAL A 237 -18.68 8.49 -10.61
N VAL A 238 -17.53 8.71 -11.23
CA VAL A 238 -16.64 9.84 -10.93
C VAL A 238 -17.24 11.09 -11.55
N ARG A 239 -17.54 12.09 -10.72
CA ARG A 239 -18.04 13.39 -11.19
C ARG A 239 -17.00 14.05 -12.11
N PRO A 240 -17.40 14.88 -13.09
CA PRO A 240 -16.45 15.74 -13.80
C PRO A 240 -15.55 16.50 -12.83
N ALA A 241 -14.30 16.72 -13.21
CA ALA A 241 -13.36 17.43 -12.36
C ALA A 241 -13.85 18.83 -12.00
N LEU A 242 -13.44 19.33 -10.84
CA LEU A 242 -13.83 20.65 -10.38
C LEU A 242 -13.08 21.75 -11.14
N ALA A 243 -13.73 22.90 -11.29
CA ALA A 243 -13.10 24.07 -11.87
C ALA A 243 -11.83 24.47 -11.12
N GLY A 244 -10.76 24.77 -11.87
CA GLY A 244 -9.44 25.12 -11.36
C GLY A 244 -8.58 23.93 -10.90
N SER A 245 -9.08 22.70 -11.02
CA SER A 245 -8.30 21.49 -10.69
C SER A 245 -7.27 21.14 -11.77
N ILE A 246 -6.31 20.29 -11.41
CA ILE A 246 -5.33 19.74 -12.34
C ILE A 246 -6.04 18.86 -13.37
N GLU A 247 -7.01 18.08 -12.93
CA GLU A 247 -7.78 17.18 -13.77
C GLU A 247 -8.59 17.94 -14.83
N GLU A 248 -9.14 19.11 -14.51
CA GLU A 248 -9.78 19.99 -15.50
C GLU A 248 -8.75 20.57 -16.48
N LEU A 249 -7.64 21.11 -15.99
CA LEU A 249 -6.58 21.66 -16.85
C LEU A 249 -6.09 20.64 -17.88
N LEU A 250 -5.89 19.39 -17.46
CA LEU A 250 -5.43 18.32 -18.33
C LEU A 250 -6.53 17.84 -19.29
N HIS A 251 -7.80 17.84 -18.86
CA HIS A 251 -8.95 17.56 -19.71
C HIS A 251 -9.07 18.55 -20.89
N GLU A 252 -8.87 19.85 -20.62
CA GLU A 252 -8.99 20.93 -21.63
C GLU A 252 -8.01 20.78 -22.80
N THR A 253 -6.98 19.93 -22.67
CA THR A 253 -6.07 19.61 -23.77
C THR A 253 -6.75 18.82 -24.90
N GLY A 254 -7.92 18.23 -24.65
CA GLY A 254 -8.67 17.40 -25.59
C GLY A 254 -8.03 16.04 -25.89
N ARG A 255 -7.00 15.64 -25.12
CA ARG A 255 -6.29 14.36 -25.28
C ARG A 255 -6.80 13.34 -24.28
N SER A 256 -7.10 12.12 -24.76
CA SER A 256 -7.65 11.04 -23.93
C SER A 256 -6.64 10.44 -22.94
N SER A 257 -5.36 10.39 -23.30
CA SER A 257 -4.30 9.94 -22.41
C SER A 257 -2.94 10.49 -22.83
N PHE A 258 -2.12 10.89 -21.86
CA PHE A 258 -0.77 11.41 -22.09
C PHE A 258 0.03 11.45 -20.79
N ILE A 259 1.34 11.68 -20.92
CA ILE A 259 2.25 11.92 -19.80
C ILE A 259 2.80 13.35 -19.88
N VAL A 260 2.93 14.01 -18.72
CA VAL A 260 3.59 15.31 -18.58
C VAL A 260 4.77 15.16 -17.63
N PRO A 261 6.02 15.31 -18.09
CA PRO A 261 7.17 15.47 -17.22
C PRO A 261 7.19 16.87 -16.58
N MET A 262 7.54 16.98 -15.30
CA MET A 262 7.41 18.22 -14.52
C MET A 262 8.67 19.10 -14.52
N HIS A 263 9.82 18.58 -14.92
CA HIS A 263 11.12 19.24 -14.76
C HIS A 263 11.91 19.38 -16.07
N ASP A 264 11.24 19.29 -17.21
CA ASP A 264 11.87 19.41 -18.54
C ASP A 264 11.93 20.85 -19.06
N GLY A 265 11.39 21.83 -18.31
CA GLY A 265 11.34 23.23 -18.70
C GLY A 265 10.34 23.54 -19.82
N SER A 266 9.45 22.61 -20.17
CA SER A 266 8.40 22.83 -21.17
C SER A 266 7.33 23.82 -20.68
N PRO A 267 6.55 24.44 -21.59
CA PRO A 267 5.38 25.22 -21.20
C PRO A 267 4.35 24.39 -20.41
N ALA A 268 4.25 23.08 -20.69
CA ALA A 268 3.35 22.17 -19.98
C ALA A 268 3.80 21.96 -18.53
N ALA A 269 5.09 21.71 -18.30
CA ALA A 269 5.67 21.66 -16.95
C ALA A 269 5.40 22.95 -16.16
N ARG A 270 5.66 24.11 -16.76
CA ARG A 270 5.42 25.42 -16.10
C ARG A 270 3.96 25.66 -15.71
N ALA A 271 3.01 25.13 -16.47
CA ALA A 271 1.59 25.25 -16.15
C ALA A 271 1.20 24.47 -14.86
N LEU A 272 2.02 23.49 -14.46
CA LEU A 272 1.83 22.62 -13.29
C LEU A 272 2.65 23.08 -12.07
N ASP A 273 3.41 24.17 -12.19
CA ASP A 273 4.10 24.80 -11.05
C ASP A 273 3.14 25.59 -10.15
N VAL A 274 1.92 25.83 -10.61
CA VAL A 274 0.89 26.61 -9.91
C VAL A 274 0.11 25.71 -8.95
N VAL A 275 -0.17 26.23 -7.75
CA VAL A 275 -1.03 25.56 -6.78
C VAL A 275 -2.44 25.41 -7.34
N ARG A 276 -2.95 24.18 -7.35
CA ARG A 276 -4.27 23.82 -7.86
C ARG A 276 -4.94 22.80 -6.95
N LEU A 277 -6.24 22.60 -7.15
CA LEU A 277 -6.92 21.45 -6.56
C LEU A 277 -6.42 20.17 -7.25
N GLY A 278 -6.05 19.16 -6.47
CA GLY A 278 -5.79 17.81 -6.94
C GLY A 278 -6.81 16.83 -6.37
N ARG A 279 -7.31 15.92 -7.21
CA ARG A 279 -8.28 14.89 -6.81
C ARG A 279 -7.57 13.66 -6.24
N ALA A 280 -8.12 13.12 -5.15
CA ALA A 280 -7.67 11.90 -4.50
C ALA A 280 -8.85 11.01 -4.12
N ILE A 281 -9.17 10.05 -4.99
CA ILE A 281 -10.21 9.04 -4.76
C ILE A 281 -9.53 7.72 -4.39
N GLY A 282 -9.65 7.32 -3.12
CA GLY A 282 -9.12 6.06 -2.61
C GLY A 282 -10.16 4.93 -2.61
N VAL A 283 -10.00 4.01 -1.66
CA VAL A 283 -10.95 2.90 -1.45
C VAL A 283 -12.34 3.36 -1.01
N ILE A 284 -12.47 4.60 -0.53
CA ILE A 284 -13.73 5.28 -0.25
C ILE A 284 -13.93 6.40 -1.27
N TYR A 285 -15.15 6.50 -1.80
CA TYR A 285 -15.56 7.63 -2.63
C TYR A 285 -16.96 8.12 -2.24
N ARG A 286 -17.04 9.41 -1.88
CA ARG A 286 -18.27 10.14 -1.56
C ARG A 286 -18.49 11.29 -2.54
N PRO A 287 -19.21 11.07 -3.65
CA PRO A 287 -19.46 12.11 -4.65
C PRO A 287 -20.29 13.29 -4.09
N GLU A 288 -21.08 13.07 -3.03
CA GLU A 288 -21.94 14.09 -2.40
C GLU A 288 -21.12 15.18 -1.70
N THR A 289 -19.93 14.83 -1.19
CA THR A 289 -19.02 15.72 -0.46
C THR A 289 -17.65 15.81 -1.14
N GLU A 290 -17.59 15.59 -2.45
CA GLU A 290 -16.33 15.34 -3.17
C GLU A 290 -15.29 16.45 -2.95
N ARG A 291 -15.69 17.73 -2.99
CA ARG A 291 -14.77 18.85 -2.75
C ARG A 291 -14.13 18.80 -1.35
N GLN A 292 -14.87 18.40 -0.33
CA GLN A 292 -14.37 18.33 1.04
C GLN A 292 -13.57 17.04 1.29
N SER A 293 -14.02 15.93 0.71
CA SER A 293 -13.51 14.59 1.03
C SER A 293 -12.34 14.14 0.13
N HIS A 294 -12.27 14.65 -1.11
CA HIS A 294 -11.43 14.10 -2.18
C HIS A 294 -10.62 15.15 -2.94
N TYR A 295 -10.63 16.41 -2.50
CA TYR A 295 -9.82 17.46 -3.10
C TYR A 295 -9.03 18.22 -2.05
N PHE A 296 -7.78 18.48 -2.36
CA PHE A 296 -6.88 19.30 -1.56
C PHE A 296 -5.96 20.10 -2.48
N HIS A 297 -5.37 21.19 -1.97
CA HIS A 297 -4.41 21.96 -2.75
C HIS A 297 -3.07 21.24 -2.84
N VAL A 298 -2.53 21.20 -4.05
CA VAL A 298 -1.23 20.63 -4.36
C VAL A 298 -0.47 21.54 -5.32
N ARG A 299 0.84 21.45 -5.29
CA ARG A 299 1.71 21.93 -6.35
C ARG A 299 2.22 20.72 -7.13
N PRO A 300 1.60 20.37 -8.28
CA PRO A 300 1.85 19.08 -8.92
C PRO A 300 3.30 18.87 -9.35
N SER A 301 3.98 19.91 -9.84
CA SER A 301 5.40 19.80 -10.21
C SER A 301 6.32 19.50 -9.03
N ASP A 302 6.03 20.00 -7.82
CA ASP A 302 6.85 19.68 -6.64
C ASP A 302 6.44 18.32 -6.04
N GLN A 303 5.20 17.89 -6.27
CA GLN A 303 4.66 16.63 -5.74
C GLN A 303 5.14 15.40 -6.52
N PHE A 304 5.33 15.52 -7.83
CA PHE A 304 5.65 14.42 -8.74
C PHE A 304 6.69 14.84 -9.78
N ASP A 305 7.50 13.89 -10.27
CA ASP A 305 8.43 14.12 -11.40
C ASP A 305 7.72 14.02 -12.75
N ALA A 306 6.63 13.26 -12.80
CA ALA A 306 5.77 13.15 -13.97
C ALA A 306 4.33 12.83 -13.55
N MET A 307 3.37 13.18 -14.41
CA MET A 307 1.97 12.81 -14.24
C MET A 307 1.44 12.13 -15.48
N ILE A 308 0.76 11.00 -15.28
CA ILE A 308 0.00 10.30 -16.30
C ILE A 308 -1.46 10.75 -16.19
N HIS A 309 -2.00 11.30 -17.27
CA HIS A 309 -3.41 11.65 -17.38
C HIS A 309 -4.16 10.60 -18.18
N ILE A 310 -5.31 10.17 -17.66
CA ILE A 310 -6.28 9.34 -18.36
C ILE A 310 -7.64 10.03 -18.19
N ASP A 311 -8.16 10.62 -19.26
CA ASP A 311 -9.31 11.54 -19.17
C ASP A 311 -10.58 10.86 -18.62
N GLU A 312 -10.83 9.64 -19.08
CA GLU A 312 -11.99 8.84 -18.69
C GLU A 312 -11.59 7.44 -18.23
N THR A 313 -11.91 7.11 -16.98
CA THR A 313 -11.60 5.81 -16.38
C THR A 313 -12.83 4.89 -16.29
N ARG A 314 -12.58 3.59 -16.17
CA ARG A 314 -13.62 2.58 -15.90
C ARG A 314 -13.34 1.90 -14.57
N ALA A 315 -14.41 1.57 -13.85
CA ALA A 315 -14.34 0.89 -12.58
C ALA A 315 -13.62 -0.46 -12.71
N LEU A 316 -12.75 -0.76 -11.74
CA LEU A 316 -12.06 -2.05 -11.70
C LEU A 316 -13.04 -3.16 -11.36
N GLU A 317 -12.99 -4.26 -12.11
CA GLU A 317 -13.83 -5.41 -11.80
C GLU A 317 -13.27 -6.18 -10.59
N PRO A 318 -14.07 -6.37 -9.53
CA PRO A 318 -13.67 -7.17 -8.37
C PRO A 318 -13.47 -8.63 -8.80
N LEU A 319 -12.64 -9.35 -8.03
CA LEU A 319 -12.45 -10.80 -8.26
C LEU A 319 -13.73 -11.59 -7.98
N GLU A 320 -14.48 -11.16 -6.97
CA GLU A 320 -15.80 -11.69 -6.62
C GLU A 320 -16.84 -10.57 -6.78
N PRO A 321 -17.53 -10.50 -7.93
CA PRO A 321 -18.59 -9.52 -8.13
C PRO A 321 -19.83 -9.89 -7.30
N THR A 322 -20.38 -8.90 -6.59
CA THR A 322 -21.65 -9.02 -5.86
C THR A 322 -22.80 -8.40 -6.66
N SER A 323 -24.04 -8.69 -6.28
CA SER A 323 -25.25 -8.12 -6.91
C SER A 323 -25.28 -6.58 -6.91
N VAL A 324 -24.62 -5.94 -5.95
CA VAL A 324 -24.53 -4.47 -5.85
C VAL A 324 -23.57 -3.88 -6.89
N TRP A 325 -22.56 -4.64 -7.32
CA TRP A 325 -21.64 -4.22 -8.38
C TRP A 325 -22.28 -4.33 -9.78
N ILE A 326 -23.25 -5.25 -9.94
CA ILE A 326 -23.97 -5.55 -11.17
C ILE A 326 -25.39 -4.95 -11.12
N ALA A 327 -25.52 -3.65 -10.85
CA ALA A 327 -26.85 -3.02 -10.86
C ALA A 327 -27.49 -3.14 -12.25
N GLY A 328 -28.56 -3.95 -12.36
CA GLY A 328 -29.36 -4.09 -13.59
C GLY A 328 -29.10 -5.34 -14.45
N GLN A 329 -28.26 -6.29 -14.03
CA GLN A 329 -28.28 -7.64 -14.59
C GLN A 329 -28.62 -8.63 -13.48
N ASN A 330 -29.70 -9.38 -13.66
CA ASN A 330 -29.95 -10.55 -12.83
C ASN A 330 -28.68 -11.41 -12.88
N PRO A 331 -28.10 -11.81 -11.73
CA PRO A 331 -27.07 -12.83 -11.77
C PRO A 331 -27.68 -14.02 -12.51
N GLU A 332 -27.05 -14.43 -13.61
CA GLU A 332 -27.36 -15.73 -14.19
C GLU A 332 -27.19 -16.74 -13.06
N THR A 333 -28.31 -17.26 -12.58
CA THR A 333 -28.37 -18.44 -11.73
C THR A 333 -27.79 -19.58 -12.55
N TYR A 334 -26.48 -19.74 -12.46
CA TYR A 334 -25.79 -20.93 -12.94
C TYR A 334 -25.56 -21.85 -11.74
N PRO A 335 -26.35 -22.92 -11.59
CA PRO A 335 -25.80 -24.23 -11.33
C PRO A 335 -25.43 -24.86 -12.67
N SER A 336 -24.14 -25.09 -12.94
CA SER A 336 -23.79 -26.26 -13.75
C SER A 336 -23.65 -27.39 -12.72
N GLY A 337 -24.59 -28.31 -12.55
CA GLY A 337 -25.19 -29.06 -13.64
C GLY A 337 -24.27 -30.17 -14.11
N LEU A 338 -23.47 -30.75 -13.21
CA LEU A 338 -23.30 -32.19 -12.94
C LEU A 338 -22.43 -32.39 -11.69
#